data_AF-A0A1M5KCC4-F1
#
_entry.id   AF-A0A1M5KCC4-F1
#
_cell.length_a   1.000
_cell.length_b   1.000
_cell.length_c   1.000
_cell.angle_alpha   90.00
_cell.angle_beta   90.00
_cell.angle_gamma   90.00
#
_symmetry.space_group_name_H-M   'P 1'
#
loop_
_entity.id
_entity.type
_entity.pdbx_description
1 polymer ?
#
loop_
_entity_poly.entity_id
_entity_poly.type
_entity_poly.pdbx_seq_one_letter_code
_entity_poly.pdbx_strand_id
1 'polypeptide(L)'
;MADKDYNFEEFLTEEKVKPKVRLWHAGGTGLILPHKSGIIYTNQTGGRGCSHPELEGYYIPLVDEQLDLQKLFFEYFSGPKWNRWCTRSAGIDKETADYINTVLKKSTLTQGLQVDKESLDKSHEAWIKVIIDKEKIDSDLPLMEDVEKSWGILTWKNSD
;
A
#
# COMPACT_ATOMS: atom_id res chain seq x y z
N MET A 1 8.29 -24.85 -36.08
CA MET A 1 8.54 -24.68 -34.62
C MET A 1 7.19 -24.85 -33.96
N ALA A 2 7.02 -25.89 -33.14
CA ALA A 2 5.73 -26.18 -32.53
C ALA A 2 5.49 -25.22 -31.35
N ASP A 3 4.34 -24.54 -31.37
CA ASP A 3 3.78 -23.87 -30.20
C ASP A 3 3.63 -24.91 -29.09
N LYS A 4 4.24 -24.65 -27.94
CA LYS A 4 3.95 -25.41 -26.73
C LYS A 4 2.66 -24.85 -26.17
N ASP A 5 1.57 -25.57 -26.37
CA ASP A 5 0.32 -25.33 -25.66
C ASP A 5 0.57 -25.48 -24.16
N TYR A 6 0.73 -24.35 -23.47
CA TYR A 6 0.78 -24.31 -22.01
C TYR A 6 -0.63 -24.61 -21.48
N ASN A 7 -0.81 -25.77 -20.85
CA ASN A 7 -2.05 -26.09 -20.16
C ASN A 7 -2.08 -25.34 -18.82
N PHE A 8 -2.79 -24.20 -18.80
CA PHE A 8 -2.91 -23.34 -17.61
C PHE A 8 -3.75 -23.96 -16.47
N GLU A 9 -4.41 -25.09 -16.70
CA GLU A 9 -5.33 -25.68 -15.72
C GLU A 9 -4.65 -26.58 -14.68
N GLU A 10 -3.35 -26.85 -14.82
CA GLU A 10 -2.62 -27.85 -14.02
C GLU A 10 -2.15 -27.36 -12.63
N PHE A 11 -2.39 -26.08 -12.27
CA PHE A 11 -1.80 -25.47 -11.07
C PHE A 11 -2.72 -25.33 -9.85
N LEU A 12 -3.94 -25.87 -9.89
CA LEU A 12 -4.96 -25.58 -8.86
C LEU A 12 -5.42 -26.81 -8.08
N THR A 13 -4.52 -27.56 -7.43
CA THR A 13 -4.95 -28.57 -6.46
C THR A 13 -4.12 -28.60 -5.17
N GLU A 14 -4.88 -28.67 -4.07
CA GLU A 14 -4.55 -29.03 -2.68
C GLU A 14 -4.01 -27.95 -1.72
N GLU A 15 -4.35 -28.14 -0.43
CA GLU A 15 -4.57 -27.14 0.63
C GLU A 15 -3.82 -25.81 0.49
N LYS A 16 -4.60 -24.76 0.24
CA LYS A 16 -4.16 -23.41 -0.16
C LYS A 16 -3.42 -22.69 0.96
N VAL A 17 -2.11 -22.95 1.12
CA VAL A 17 -1.22 -21.94 1.67
C VAL A 17 -1.41 -20.70 0.81
N LYS A 18 -1.94 -19.62 1.42
CA LYS A 18 -2.16 -18.37 0.69
C LYS A 18 -0.81 -17.85 0.21
N PRO A 19 -0.57 -17.72 -1.12
CA PRO A 19 0.68 -17.15 -1.61
C PRO A 19 0.93 -15.79 -0.97
N LYS A 20 2.18 -15.59 -0.53
CA LYS A 20 2.62 -14.36 0.12
C LYS A 20 3.49 -13.57 -0.85
N VAL A 21 3.03 -12.39 -1.22
CA VAL A 21 3.74 -11.43 -2.07
C VAL A 21 4.45 -10.41 -1.19
N ARG A 22 5.76 -10.26 -1.40
CA ARG A 22 6.63 -9.34 -0.66
C ARG A 22 6.87 -8.08 -1.50
N LEU A 23 6.50 -6.93 -0.96
CA LEU A 23 6.46 -5.66 -1.71
C LEU A 23 7.71 -4.78 -1.54
N TRP A 24 8.72 -5.19 -0.77
CA TRP A 24 9.92 -4.37 -0.51
C TRP A 24 10.79 -4.07 -1.75
N HIS A 25 10.53 -4.75 -2.87
CA HIS A 25 11.13 -4.45 -4.18
C HIS A 25 10.10 -4.04 -5.24
N ALA A 26 8.82 -3.90 -4.86
CA ALA A 26 7.84 -3.27 -5.72
C ALA A 26 8.18 -1.77 -5.79
N GLY A 27 8.58 -1.30 -6.97
CA GLY A 27 8.82 0.12 -7.18
C GLY A 27 7.51 0.90 -7.17
N GLY A 28 7.53 2.10 -6.60
CA GLY A 28 6.39 3.01 -6.53
C GLY A 28 5.54 2.89 -5.26
N THR A 29 4.47 3.66 -5.25
CA THR A 29 3.42 3.60 -4.23
C THR A 29 2.33 2.64 -4.70
N GLY A 30 1.70 1.92 -3.77
CA GLY A 30 0.56 1.07 -4.06
C GLY A 30 -0.47 1.04 -2.93
N LEU A 31 -1.62 0.45 -3.24
CA LEU A 31 -2.75 0.29 -2.32
C LEU A 31 -3.10 -1.19 -2.21
N ILE A 32 -3.18 -1.71 -0.99
CA ILE A 32 -3.73 -3.04 -0.72
C ILE A 32 -5.18 -2.89 -0.28
N LEU A 33 -6.11 -3.42 -1.07
CA LEU A 33 -7.54 -3.46 -0.75
C LEU A 33 -7.91 -4.77 -0.06
N PRO A 34 -8.45 -4.73 1.17
CA PRO A 34 -8.78 -5.95 1.91
C PRO A 34 -9.87 -6.77 1.21
N HIS A 35 -9.54 -7.99 0.81
CA HIS A 35 -10.47 -8.91 0.13
C HIS A 35 -10.05 -10.37 0.39
N LYS A 36 -11.01 -11.30 0.33
CA LYS A 36 -10.73 -12.75 0.42
C LYS A 36 -10.19 -13.30 -0.91
N SER A 37 -9.07 -12.74 -1.39
CA SER A 37 -8.47 -13.11 -2.68
C SER A 37 -7.69 -14.42 -2.64
N GLY A 38 -7.32 -14.90 -1.45
CA GLY A 38 -6.35 -15.98 -1.28
C GLY A 38 -4.89 -15.52 -1.41
N ILE A 39 -4.61 -14.23 -1.63
CA ILE A 39 -3.25 -13.67 -1.74
C ILE A 39 -2.98 -12.76 -0.54
N ILE A 40 -1.87 -13.01 0.16
CA ILE A 40 -1.37 -12.16 1.25
C ILE A 40 -0.29 -11.24 0.72
N TYR A 41 -0.42 -9.94 0.99
CA TYR A 41 0.63 -8.96 0.74
C TYR A 41 1.32 -8.58 2.05
N THR A 42 2.64 -8.42 1.99
CA THR A 42 3.47 -7.94 3.09
C THR A 42 4.53 -6.97 2.59
N ASN A 43 4.99 -6.07 3.46
CA ASN A 43 6.08 -5.16 3.17
C ASN A 43 6.99 -5.00 4.40
N GLN A 44 8.23 -4.55 4.21
CA GLN A 44 9.07 -4.07 5.30
C GLN A 44 8.60 -2.66 5.68
N THR A 45 8.41 -2.41 6.97
CA THR A 45 7.78 -1.19 7.46
C THR A 45 8.50 -0.65 8.69
N GLY A 46 8.34 0.65 8.95
CA GLY A 46 8.91 1.32 10.11
C GLY A 46 10.43 1.56 10.07
N GLY A 47 11.00 1.72 8.88
CA GLY A 47 12.43 1.93 8.66
C GLY A 47 13.26 0.82 9.30
N ARG A 48 14.18 1.20 10.19
CA ARG A 48 15.05 0.26 10.94
C ARG A 48 14.31 -0.61 11.96
N GLY A 49 13.03 -0.35 12.22
CA GLY A 49 12.18 -1.19 13.05
C GLY A 49 11.80 -2.52 12.40
N CYS A 50 12.02 -2.67 11.08
CA CYS A 50 11.88 -3.92 10.31
C CYS A 50 10.62 -4.74 10.62
N SER A 51 9.47 -4.07 10.66
CA SER A 51 8.17 -4.73 10.83
C SER A 51 7.69 -5.32 9.51
N HIS A 52 6.92 -6.42 9.58
CA HIS A 52 6.38 -7.13 8.41
C HIS A 52 4.88 -7.40 8.58
N PRO A 53 4.03 -6.36 8.57
CA PRO A 53 2.58 -6.54 8.62
C PRO A 53 2.07 -7.25 7.35
N GLU A 54 0.89 -7.83 7.46
CA GLU A 54 0.30 -8.65 6.40
C GLU A 54 -1.17 -8.29 6.22
N LEU A 55 -1.63 -8.28 4.97
CA LEU A 55 -3.03 -8.10 4.62
C LEU A 55 -3.39 -8.96 3.42
N GLU A 56 -4.49 -9.70 3.52
CA GLU A 56 -5.09 -10.38 2.38
C GLU A 56 -5.88 -9.39 1.52
N GLY A 57 -5.68 -9.43 0.21
CA GLY A 57 -6.36 -8.47 -0.65
C GLY A 57 -5.94 -8.45 -2.10
N TYR A 58 -6.21 -7.33 -2.75
CA TYR A 58 -5.70 -6.96 -4.07
C TYR A 58 -4.68 -5.84 -3.94
N TYR A 59 -3.59 -5.90 -4.70
CA TYR A 59 -2.61 -4.83 -4.76
C TYR A 59 -2.82 -4.02 -6.03
N ILE A 60 -2.94 -2.70 -5.87
CA ILE A 60 -3.14 -1.74 -6.95
C ILE A 60 -1.91 -0.82 -6.98
N PRO A 61 -1.08 -0.87 -8.03
CA PRO A 61 -0.03 0.10 -8.24
C PRO A 61 -0.63 1.51 -8.43
N LEU A 62 -0.12 2.49 -7.69
CA LEU A 62 -0.51 3.90 -7.79
C LEU A 62 0.66 4.68 -8.41
N VAL A 63 0.90 4.41 -9.69
CA VAL A 63 2.02 5.00 -10.45
C VAL A 63 1.54 6.27 -11.12
N ASP A 64 2.02 7.41 -10.63
CA ASP A 64 1.85 8.71 -11.25
C ASP A 64 3.14 9.06 -12.00
N GLU A 65 3.07 9.20 -13.33
CA GLU A 65 4.24 9.49 -14.17
C GLU A 65 4.83 10.88 -13.93
N GLN A 66 4.03 11.81 -13.39
CA GLN A 66 4.41 13.20 -13.15
C GLN A 66 4.85 13.44 -11.71
N LEU A 67 4.44 12.58 -10.77
CA LEU A 67 4.70 12.75 -9.35
C LEU A 67 5.21 11.46 -8.68
N ASP A 68 6.48 11.48 -8.29
CA ASP A 68 7.06 10.40 -7.49
C ASP A 68 6.64 10.51 -6.01
N LEU A 69 5.47 9.94 -5.70
CA LEU A 69 4.91 9.86 -4.34
C LEU A 69 5.86 9.11 -3.39
N GLN A 70 6.49 8.03 -3.86
CA GLN A 70 7.41 7.24 -3.04
C GLN A 70 8.59 8.09 -2.57
N LYS A 71 9.17 8.91 -3.47
CA LYS A 71 10.26 9.81 -3.12
C LYS A 71 9.84 10.83 -2.07
N LEU A 72 8.66 11.44 -2.20
CA LEU A 72 8.14 12.39 -1.20
C LEU A 72 7.99 11.74 0.18
N PHE A 73 7.43 10.54 0.24
CA PHE A 73 7.33 9.80 1.50
C PHE A 73 8.71 9.43 2.05
N PHE A 74 9.62 8.94 1.21
CA PHE A 74 10.98 8.60 1.61
C PHE A 74 11.71 9.79 2.22
N GLU A 75 11.62 10.98 1.59
CA GLU A 75 12.24 12.21 2.10
C GLU A 75 11.67 12.63 3.46
N TYR A 76 10.35 12.53 3.65
CA TYR A 76 9.70 12.86 4.92
C TYR A 76 10.11 11.92 6.05
N PHE A 77 10.06 10.60 5.82
CA PHE A 77 10.40 9.59 6.83
C PHE A 77 11.91 9.47 7.08
N SER A 78 12.75 9.89 6.12
CA SER A 78 14.19 10.07 6.33
C SER A 78 14.56 11.39 7.01
N GLY A 79 13.61 12.34 7.10
CA GLY A 79 13.85 13.68 7.65
C GLY A 79 14.02 13.71 9.17
N PRO A 80 14.34 14.87 9.76
CA PRO A 80 14.73 15.01 11.17
C PRO A 80 13.72 14.47 12.19
N LYS A 81 12.42 14.49 11.84
CA LYS A 81 11.34 14.02 12.71
C LYS A 81 11.40 12.52 12.96
N TRP A 82 11.49 11.76 11.86
CA TRP A 82 11.41 10.30 11.91
C TRP A 82 12.78 9.64 11.86
N ASN A 83 13.74 10.24 11.14
CA ASN A 83 15.12 9.77 11.00
C ASN A 83 15.20 8.27 10.72
N ARG A 84 14.32 7.78 9.81
CA ARG A 84 14.19 6.36 9.43
C ARG A 84 13.78 5.42 10.58
N TRP A 85 13.12 5.96 11.59
CA TRP A 85 12.72 5.26 12.81
C TRP A 85 11.25 5.51 13.12
N CYS A 86 10.37 4.79 12.42
CA CYS A 86 8.92 4.82 12.65
C CYS A 86 8.45 3.46 13.17
N THR A 87 8.77 3.15 14.42
CA THR A 87 8.43 1.83 14.99
C THR A 87 6.92 1.63 15.06
N ARG A 88 6.46 0.41 14.77
CA ARG A 88 5.05 0.01 14.89
C ARG A 88 4.43 0.35 16.25
N SER A 89 5.20 0.28 17.34
CA SER A 89 4.72 0.59 18.69
C SER A 89 4.43 2.07 18.93
N ALA A 90 4.99 2.97 18.12
CA ALA A 90 4.76 4.41 18.21
C ALA A 90 3.61 4.87 17.29
N GLY A 91 3.34 4.13 16.21
CA GLY A 91 2.42 4.55 15.16
C GLY A 91 2.88 5.82 14.45
N ILE A 92 1.97 6.47 13.71
CA ILE A 92 2.17 7.83 13.20
C ILE A 92 1.35 8.84 14.01
N ASP A 93 1.75 10.10 14.00
CA ASP A 93 1.01 11.19 14.62
C ASP A 93 0.11 11.94 13.64
N LYS A 94 -0.72 12.86 14.16
CA LYS A 94 -1.64 13.68 13.37
C LYS A 94 -0.92 14.54 12.34
N GLU A 95 0.23 15.10 12.69
CA GLU A 95 1.03 15.93 11.79
C GLU A 95 1.52 15.11 10.58
N THR A 96 1.95 13.87 10.81
CA THR A 96 2.36 12.94 9.74
C THR A 96 1.17 12.53 8.87
N ALA A 97 0.02 12.26 9.48
CA ALA A 97 -1.21 12.00 8.74
C ALA A 97 -1.60 13.19 7.84
N ASP A 98 -1.48 14.42 8.34
CA ASP A 98 -1.78 15.65 7.60
C ASP A 98 -0.78 15.90 6.47
N TYR A 99 0.51 15.59 6.69
CA TYR A 99 1.51 15.62 5.64
C TYR A 99 1.18 14.61 4.53
N ILE A 100 0.89 13.35 4.88
CA ILE A 100 0.55 12.31 3.91
C ILE A 100 -0.69 12.72 3.11
N ASN A 101 -1.74 13.20 3.77
CA ASN A 101 -2.95 13.72 3.10
C ASN A 101 -2.64 14.87 2.14
N THR A 102 -1.69 15.75 2.49
CA THR A 102 -1.25 16.84 1.62
C THR A 102 -0.53 16.32 0.37
N VAL A 103 0.29 15.28 0.52
CA VAL A 103 0.98 14.63 -0.61
C VAL A 103 0.00 13.88 -1.51
N LEU A 104 -0.94 13.12 -0.94
CA LEU A 104 -1.95 12.36 -1.70
C LEU A 104 -2.85 13.26 -2.57
N LYS A 105 -3.14 14.48 -2.11
CA LYS A 105 -3.92 15.47 -2.89
C LYS A 105 -3.19 16.03 -4.12
N LYS A 106 -1.89 15.80 -4.27
CA LYS A 106 -1.12 16.31 -5.42
C LYS A 106 -1.29 15.46 -6.67
N SER A 107 -1.71 14.20 -6.53
CA SER A 107 -1.95 13.29 -7.66
C SER A 107 -3.45 13.08 -7.86
N THR A 108 -3.91 13.11 -9.11
CA THR A 108 -5.31 12.82 -9.44
C THR A 108 -5.69 11.38 -9.12
N LEU A 109 -4.71 10.46 -9.16
CA LEU A 109 -4.89 9.06 -8.78
C LEU A 109 -5.16 8.91 -7.28
N THR A 110 -4.51 9.71 -6.44
CA THR A 110 -4.56 9.51 -4.98
C THR A 110 -5.37 10.53 -4.21
N GLN A 111 -5.94 11.54 -4.88
CA GLN A 111 -6.69 12.63 -4.22
C GLN A 111 -7.94 12.16 -3.43
N GLY A 112 -8.51 11.01 -3.79
CA GLY A 112 -9.60 10.37 -3.05
C GLY A 112 -9.14 9.48 -1.89
N LEU A 113 -7.84 9.35 -1.63
CA LEU A 113 -7.30 8.63 -0.48
C LEU A 113 -7.04 9.58 0.68
N GLN A 114 -7.40 9.16 1.89
CA GLN A 114 -7.16 9.93 3.11
C GLN A 114 -6.69 9.02 4.24
N VAL A 115 -5.69 9.43 5.01
CA VAL A 115 -5.24 8.68 6.19
C VAL A 115 -6.38 8.55 7.20
N ASP A 116 -6.61 7.33 7.67
CA ASP A 116 -7.56 7.03 8.74
C ASP A 116 -6.99 7.52 10.09
N LYS A 117 -7.44 8.71 10.51
CA LYS A 117 -7.02 9.35 11.77
C LYS A 117 -7.51 8.63 13.03
N GLU A 118 -8.42 7.67 12.91
CA GLU A 118 -8.90 6.85 14.04
C GLU A 118 -8.01 5.63 14.29
N SER A 119 -7.14 5.27 13.32
CA SER A 119 -6.28 4.08 13.36
C SER A 119 -4.79 4.43 13.21
N LEU A 120 -4.37 5.59 13.73
CA LEU A 120 -2.98 6.06 13.61
C LEU A 120 -1.98 5.20 14.38
N ASP A 121 -2.40 4.60 15.49
CA ASP A 121 -1.64 3.65 16.31
C ASP A 121 -1.31 2.34 15.57
N LYS A 122 -2.10 2.00 14.55
CA LYS A 122 -1.92 0.83 13.69
C LYS A 122 -1.16 1.16 12.40
N SER A 123 -1.02 2.44 12.10
CA SER A 123 -0.36 2.95 10.90
C SER A 123 1.10 3.27 11.20
N HIS A 124 2.00 2.87 10.32
CA HIS A 124 3.43 3.13 10.45
C HIS A 124 4.03 3.28 9.06
N GLU A 125 5.24 3.79 8.97
CA GLU A 125 5.90 4.03 7.68
C GLU A 125 5.78 2.81 6.74
N ALA A 126 5.43 3.05 5.49
CA ALA A 126 5.16 2.06 4.45
C ALA A 126 3.94 1.14 4.71
N TRP A 127 3.11 1.47 5.71
CA TRP A 127 1.89 0.74 6.06
C TRP A 127 0.85 1.66 6.71
N ILE A 128 0.18 2.45 5.89
CA ILE A 128 -0.75 3.48 6.35
C ILE A 128 -2.17 3.07 6.00
N LYS A 129 -3.05 2.99 6.99
CA LYS A 129 -4.46 2.76 6.73
C LYS A 129 -5.07 4.04 6.14
N VAL A 130 -5.73 3.90 4.99
CA VAL A 130 -6.40 4.99 4.29
C VAL A 130 -7.87 4.66 4.07
N ILE A 131 -8.70 5.70 4.15
CA ILE A 131 -10.11 5.72 3.73
C ILE A 131 -10.15 6.13 2.26
N ILE A 132 -11.10 5.57 1.53
CA ILE A 132 -11.26 5.67 0.09
C ILE A 132 -12.56 6.43 -0.18
N ASP A 133 -12.45 7.64 -0.72
CA ASP A 133 -13.55 8.44 -1.24
C ASP A 133 -13.75 8.14 -2.73
N LYS A 134 -14.71 7.25 -3.03
CA LYS A 134 -14.97 6.75 -4.38
C LYS A 134 -15.37 7.86 -5.37
N GLU A 135 -15.94 8.96 -4.89
CA GLU A 135 -16.37 10.07 -5.77
C GLU A 135 -15.18 10.91 -6.27
N LYS A 136 -14.04 10.83 -5.58
CA LYS A 136 -12.82 11.60 -5.89
C LYS A 136 -11.69 10.76 -6.47
N ILE A 137 -11.88 9.45 -6.59
CA ILE A 137 -10.89 8.58 -7.20
C ILE A 137 -11.09 8.60 -8.71
N ASP A 138 -9.96 8.64 -9.42
CA ASP A 138 -9.92 8.50 -10.87
C ASP A 138 -10.70 7.24 -11.31
N SER A 139 -11.62 7.40 -12.26
CA SER A 139 -12.41 6.28 -12.79
C SER A 139 -11.55 5.22 -13.48
N ASP A 140 -10.34 5.60 -13.92
CA ASP A 140 -9.40 4.71 -14.60
C ASP A 140 -8.53 3.93 -13.61
N LEU A 141 -8.58 4.25 -12.30
CA LEU A 141 -7.98 3.37 -11.31
C LEU A 141 -8.75 2.05 -11.32
N PRO A 142 -8.07 0.90 -11.38
CA PRO A 142 -8.70 -0.42 -11.33
C PRO A 142 -9.14 -0.74 -9.90
N LEU A 143 -9.88 0.17 -9.29
CA LEU A 143 -10.75 -0.16 -8.17
C LEU A 143 -11.81 -1.08 -8.74
N MET A 144 -11.89 -2.30 -8.20
CA MET A 144 -13.01 -3.16 -8.56
C MET A 144 -14.33 -2.44 -8.26
N GLU A 145 -15.29 -2.53 -9.17
CA GLU A 145 -16.66 -2.04 -8.93
C GLU A 145 -17.20 -2.61 -7.59
N ASP A 146 -16.76 -3.82 -7.25
CA ASP A 146 -17.12 -4.60 -6.05
C ASP A 146 -16.21 -4.34 -4.82
N VAL A 147 -15.43 -3.26 -4.77
CA VAL A 147 -14.73 -2.93 -3.51
C VAL A 147 -15.77 -2.56 -2.45
N GLU A 148 -16.19 -3.55 -1.68
CA GLU A 148 -17.17 -3.40 -0.59
C GLU A 148 -16.67 -2.47 0.52
N LYS A 149 -15.34 -2.38 0.68
CA LYS A 149 -14.69 -1.65 1.78
C LYS A 149 -14.15 -0.31 1.34
N SER A 150 -14.60 0.76 2.02
CA SER A 150 -14.10 2.12 1.86
C SER A 150 -12.71 2.37 2.49
N TRP A 151 -11.85 1.36 2.57
CA TRP A 151 -10.50 1.51 3.13
C TRP A 151 -9.48 0.53 2.55
N GLY A 152 -8.20 0.90 2.63
CA GLY A 152 -7.06 0.07 2.23
C GLY A 152 -5.79 0.40 2.99
N ILE A 153 -4.68 -0.25 2.62
CA ILE A 153 -3.35 0.05 3.12
C ILE A 153 -2.53 0.69 2.01
N LEU A 154 -2.17 1.95 2.20
CA LEU A 154 -1.17 2.63 1.39
C LEU A 154 0.22 2.10 1.78
N THR A 155 0.99 1.69 0.79
CA THR A 155 2.31 1.09 0.97
C THR A 155 3.28 1.53 -0.12
N TRP A 156 4.56 1.58 0.22
CA TRP A 156 5.67 1.97 -0.66
C TRP A 156 6.96 1.36 -0.11
N LYS A 157 8.09 1.46 -0.82
CA LYS A 157 9.37 1.01 -0.27
C LYS A 157 9.74 1.83 0.98
N ASN A 158 10.05 1.18 2.10
CA ASN A 158 10.47 1.87 3.32
C ASN A 158 11.82 2.61 3.16
N SER A 159 12.13 3.47 4.14
CA SER A 159 13.31 4.35 4.15
C SER A 159 14.59 3.73 4.72
N ASP A 160 14.59 2.43 5.01
CA ASP A 160 15.78 1.72 5.48
C ASP A 160 16.89 1.72 4.40
#